data_AF-A0A382ZYG4-F1
#
_entry.id   AF-A0A382ZYG4-F1
#
_cell.length_a   1.000
_cell.length_b   1.000
_cell.length_c   1.000
_cell.angle_alpha   90.00
_cell.angle_beta   90.00
_cell.angle_gamma   90.00
#
_symmetry.space_group_name_H-M   'P 1'
#
loop_
_entity.id
_entity.type
_entity.pdbx_description
1 polymer ?
#
loop_
_entity_poly.entity_id
_entity_poly.type
_entity_poly.pdbx_seq_one_letter_code
_entity_poly.pdbx_strand_id
1 'polypeptide(L)'
;MTRPSRPVAFTLHKVTEKIYRKRGFASSGVLNNWAAIVGKDLGRHTAPERLSADGTLRLRVDGPLATEIKHLEPQIQERIASYFGYRAVIRLSLIQGPLEKLPVEKSRSERSVDSD
;
A
#
# COMPACT_ATOMS: atom_id res chain seq x y z
N MET A 1 -44.62 10.78 -25.66
CA MET A 1 -44.25 10.12 -24.39
C MET A 1 -42.72 10.09 -24.31
N THR A 2 -42.10 11.07 -23.65
CA THR A 2 -40.64 11.06 -23.46
C THR A 2 -40.37 11.29 -21.98
N ARG A 3 -40.03 10.23 -21.25
CA ARG A 3 -39.55 10.32 -19.87
C ARG A 3 -38.02 10.34 -19.92
N PRO A 4 -37.33 11.47 -19.67
CA PRO A 4 -35.92 11.40 -19.34
C PRO A 4 -35.80 10.83 -17.92
N SER A 5 -35.18 9.65 -17.82
CA SER A 5 -34.90 8.97 -16.56
C SER A 5 -33.65 9.59 -15.90
N ARG A 6 -33.83 10.05 -14.65
CA ARG A 6 -32.88 10.14 -13.52
C ARG A 6 -31.53 10.86 -13.68
N PRO A 7 -31.17 11.73 -12.72
CA PRO A 7 -29.79 11.91 -12.31
C PRO A 7 -29.48 11.08 -11.05
N VAL A 8 -28.90 9.88 -11.21
CA VAL A 8 -28.21 9.13 -10.13
C VAL A 8 -26.77 9.68 -9.98
N ALA A 9 -26.61 11.00 -9.99
CA ALA A 9 -25.28 11.64 -10.00
C ALA A 9 -24.90 12.26 -8.64
N PHE A 10 -25.89 12.68 -7.83
CA PHE A 10 -25.61 13.44 -6.62
C PHE A 10 -25.24 12.58 -5.39
N THR A 11 -25.74 11.34 -5.33
CA THR A 11 -25.46 10.42 -4.20
C THR A 11 -24.11 9.71 -4.34
N LEU A 12 -23.52 9.67 -5.54
CA LEU A 12 -22.22 9.05 -5.76
C LEU A 12 -21.09 9.85 -5.10
N HIS A 13 -21.18 11.19 -5.09
CA HIS A 13 -20.06 12.05 -4.73
C HIS A 13 -19.62 11.91 -3.25
N LYS A 14 -20.57 11.92 -2.30
CA LYS A 14 -20.26 11.78 -0.87
C LYS A 14 -19.75 10.38 -0.49
N VAL A 15 -20.20 9.34 -1.17
CA VAL A 15 -19.72 7.97 -0.95
C VAL A 15 -18.32 7.81 -1.54
N THR A 16 -18.07 8.41 -2.73
CA THR A 16 -16.74 8.41 -3.32
C THR A 16 -15.72 9.16 -2.47
N GLU A 17 -16.05 10.29 -1.85
CA GLU A 17 -15.12 11.04 -0.98
C GLU A 17 -14.64 10.22 0.23
N LYS A 18 -15.55 9.53 0.92
CA LYS A 18 -15.20 8.70 2.09
C LYS A 18 -14.31 7.52 1.70
N ILE A 19 -14.58 6.91 0.55
CA ILE A 19 -13.75 5.83 -0.01
C ILE A 19 -12.39 6.40 -0.45
N TYR A 20 -12.36 7.57 -1.07
CA TYR A 20 -11.13 8.24 -1.48
C TYR A 20 -10.23 8.55 -0.30
N ARG A 21 -10.80 9.09 0.79
CA ARG A 21 -10.07 9.40 2.02
C ARG A 21 -9.49 8.15 2.67
N LYS A 22 -10.28 7.06 2.76
CA LYS A 22 -9.79 5.75 3.22
C LYS A 22 -8.67 5.23 2.31
N ARG A 23 -8.84 5.31 0.99
CA ARG A 23 -7.80 4.85 0.04
C ARG A 23 -6.52 5.68 0.12
N GLY A 24 -6.61 7.00 0.32
CA GLY A 24 -5.45 7.86 0.57
C GLY A 24 -4.69 7.42 1.82
N PHE A 25 -5.40 7.14 2.91
CA PHE A 25 -4.80 6.61 4.14
C PHE A 25 -4.14 5.24 3.94
N ALA A 26 -4.78 4.33 3.22
CA ALA A 26 -4.16 3.04 2.87
C ALA A 26 -2.94 3.20 1.98
N SER A 27 -2.97 4.11 1.00
CA SER A 27 -1.83 4.38 0.12
C SER A 27 -0.61 4.81 0.93
N SER A 28 -0.73 5.84 1.75
CA SER A 28 0.36 6.27 2.64
C SER A 28 0.73 5.20 3.67
N GLY A 29 -0.24 4.50 4.24
CA GLY A 29 -0.02 3.48 5.26
C GLY A 29 0.74 2.26 4.73
N VAL A 30 0.41 1.78 3.53
CA VAL A 30 1.08 0.65 2.87
C VAL A 30 2.53 1.00 2.57
N LEU A 31 2.79 2.22 2.08
CA LEU A 31 4.14 2.69 1.77
C LEU A 31 5.01 2.80 3.03
N ASN A 32 4.45 3.35 4.12
CA ASN A 32 5.22 3.62 5.34
C ASN A 32 5.40 2.40 6.26
N ASN A 33 4.47 1.43 6.20
CA ASN A 33 4.45 0.30 7.14
C ASN A 33 4.62 -1.06 6.44
N TRP A 34 5.18 -1.08 5.24
CA TRP A 34 5.24 -2.29 4.41
C TRP A 34 5.77 -3.52 5.15
N ALA A 35 6.96 -3.41 5.77
CA ALA A 35 7.57 -4.52 6.50
C ALA A 35 6.75 -4.98 7.72
N ALA A 36 5.93 -4.11 8.32
CA ALA A 36 5.01 -4.49 9.39
C ALA A 36 3.79 -5.26 8.86
N ILE A 37 3.35 -4.95 7.63
CA ILE A 37 2.20 -5.60 6.99
C ILE A 37 2.60 -6.98 6.44
N VAL A 38 3.67 -7.05 5.64
CA VAL A 38 4.09 -8.30 4.97
C VAL A 38 5.10 -9.11 5.78
N GLY A 39 5.69 -8.55 6.83
CA GLY A 39 6.76 -9.18 7.59
C GLY A 39 8.16 -8.81 7.07
N LYS A 40 9.18 -9.03 7.91
CA LYS A 40 10.56 -8.60 7.65
C LYS A 40 11.17 -9.28 6.43
N ASP A 41 10.90 -10.57 6.21
CA ASP A 41 11.49 -11.32 5.09
C ASP A 41 10.95 -10.83 3.75
N LEU A 42 9.63 -10.72 3.60
CA LEU A 42 9.02 -10.17 2.38
C LEU A 42 9.38 -8.69 2.19
N GLY A 43 9.43 -7.90 3.26
CA GLY A 43 9.80 -6.49 3.22
C GLY A 43 11.25 -6.22 2.82
N ARG A 44 12.15 -7.22 2.90
CA ARG A 44 13.54 -7.11 2.44
C ARG A 44 13.67 -7.25 0.93
N HIS A 45 12.77 -7.99 0.30
CA HIS A 45 12.82 -8.33 -1.12
C HIS A 45 11.72 -7.64 -1.95
N THR A 46 10.85 -6.88 -1.30
CA THR A 46 9.76 -6.17 -1.96
C THR A 46 9.58 -4.77 -1.39
N ALA A 47 9.24 -3.81 -2.24
CA ALA A 47 8.85 -2.46 -1.81
C ALA A 47 7.63 -1.96 -2.60
N PRO A 48 6.59 -1.46 -1.92
CA PRO A 48 5.45 -0.86 -2.57
C PRO A 48 5.87 0.50 -3.14
N GLU A 49 5.55 0.76 -4.40
CA GLU A 49 5.86 2.05 -5.04
C GLU A 49 4.68 3.00 -4.96
N ARG A 50 3.47 2.47 -5.21
CA ARG A 50 2.26 3.27 -5.30
C ARG A 50 1.02 2.41 -5.21
N LEU A 51 0.03 2.87 -4.46
CA LEU A 51 -1.34 2.37 -4.54
C LEU A 51 -2.20 3.32 -5.37
N SER A 52 -2.69 2.84 -6.51
CA SER A 52 -3.56 3.59 -7.41
C SER A 52 -5.00 3.66 -6.90
N ALA A 53 -5.77 4.64 -7.38
CA ALA A 53 -7.16 4.86 -6.96
C ALA A 53 -8.09 3.69 -7.31
N ASP A 54 -7.76 2.92 -8.34
CA ASP A 54 -8.43 1.67 -8.73
C ASP A 54 -8.16 0.51 -7.75
N GLY A 55 -7.17 0.63 -6.87
CA GLY A 55 -6.78 -0.42 -5.91
C GLY A 55 -5.66 -1.31 -6.42
N THR A 56 -4.98 -0.91 -7.49
CA THR A 56 -3.78 -1.60 -7.97
C THR A 56 -2.56 -1.14 -7.15
N LEU A 57 -1.94 -2.06 -6.43
CA LEU A 57 -0.67 -1.82 -5.73
C LEU A 57 0.48 -2.19 -6.66
N ARG A 58 1.27 -1.19 -7.04
CA ARG A 58 2.53 -1.42 -7.74
C ARG A 58 3.58 -1.84 -6.71
N LEU A 59 4.12 -3.03 -6.89
CA LEU A 59 5.08 -3.65 -5.99
C LEU A 59 6.37 -3.95 -6.74
N ARG A 60 7.46 -3.31 -6.33
CA ARG A 60 8.80 -3.65 -6.81
C ARG A 60 9.30 -4.89 -6.10
N VAL A 61 9.90 -5.81 -6.85
CA VAL A 61 10.49 -7.05 -6.32
C VAL A 61 11.94 -7.12 -6.76
N ASP A 62 12.84 -7.33 -5.79
CA ASP A 62 14.27 -7.55 -6.05
C ASP A 62 14.53 -9.03 -6.38
N GLY A 63 15.26 -9.27 -7.47
CA GLY A 63 15.77 -10.58 -7.81
C GLY A 63 14.76 -11.62 -8.36
N PRO A 64 15.14 -12.91 -8.38
CA PRO A 64 14.37 -14.00 -9.02
C PRO A 64 13.11 -14.42 -8.25
N LEU A 65 12.86 -13.82 -7.08
CA LEU A 65 11.74 -14.13 -6.18
C LEU A 65 10.36 -13.70 -6.74
N ALA A 66 10.29 -13.05 -7.90
CA ALA A 66 9.04 -12.58 -8.50
C ALA A 66 7.98 -13.69 -8.67
N THR A 67 8.41 -14.91 -8.98
CA THR A 67 7.50 -16.06 -9.11
C THR A 67 6.90 -16.46 -7.77
N GLU A 68 7.69 -16.46 -6.70
CA GLU A 68 7.22 -16.79 -5.35
C GLU A 68 6.24 -15.71 -4.85
N ILE A 69 6.57 -14.43 -5.04
CA ILE A 69 5.69 -13.31 -4.72
C ILE A 69 4.34 -13.41 -5.44
N LYS A 70 4.32 -13.89 -6.69
CA LYS A 70 3.07 -14.10 -7.43
C LYS A 70 2.16 -15.15 -6.79
N HIS A 71 2.73 -16.20 -6.18
CA HIS A 71 1.95 -17.19 -5.44
C HIS A 71 1.52 -16.65 -4.06
N LEU A 72 2.30 -15.75 -3.47
CA LEU A 72 2.00 -15.09 -2.20
C LEU A 72 1.05 -13.88 -2.35
N GLU A 73 0.75 -13.45 -3.57
CA GLU A 73 -0.16 -12.33 -3.86
C GLU A 73 -1.46 -12.36 -3.04
N PRO A 74 -2.26 -13.47 -3.01
CA PRO A 74 -3.48 -13.51 -2.23
C PRO A 74 -3.23 -13.32 -0.72
N GLN A 75 -2.16 -13.91 -0.17
CA GLN A 75 -1.80 -13.71 1.23
C GLN A 75 -1.37 -12.27 1.53
N ILE A 76 -0.64 -11.62 0.61
CA ILE A 76 -0.24 -10.21 0.76
C ILE A 76 -1.49 -9.33 0.76
N GLN A 77 -2.44 -9.57 -0.14
CA GLN A 77 -3.71 -8.84 -0.16
C GLN A 77 -4.50 -9.03 1.14
N GLU A 78 -4.56 -10.24 1.68
CA GLU A 78 -5.20 -10.53 2.96
C GLU A 78 -4.52 -9.82 4.13
N ARG A 79 -3.18 -9.86 4.22
CA ARG A 79 -2.42 -9.15 5.26
C ARG A 79 -2.67 -7.65 5.23
N ILE A 80 -2.68 -7.05 4.04
CA ILE A 80 -3.02 -5.64 3.85
C ILE A 80 -4.47 -5.38 4.31
N ALA A 81 -5.41 -6.24 3.89
CA ALA A 81 -6.81 -6.07 4.27
C ALA A 81 -7.03 -6.18 5.79
N SER A 82 -6.37 -7.12 6.44
CA SER A 82 -6.40 -7.29 7.91
C SER A 82 -5.77 -6.09 8.63
N TYR A 83 -4.65 -5.55 8.12
CA TYR A 83 -3.98 -4.41 8.73
C TYR A 83 -4.84 -3.13 8.70
N PHE A 84 -5.53 -2.86 7.59
CA PHE A 84 -6.39 -1.67 7.44
C PHE A 84 -7.83 -1.89 7.88
N GLY A 85 -8.25 -3.14 8.09
CA GLY A 85 -9.65 -3.51 8.39
C GLY A 85 -10.59 -3.42 7.19
N TYR A 86 -10.07 -3.30 5.96
CA TYR A 86 -10.83 -3.34 4.71
C TYR A 86 -9.92 -3.65 3.51
N ARG A 87 -10.50 -4.16 2.42
CA ARG A 87 -9.77 -4.49 1.19
C ARG A 87 -9.39 -3.22 0.41
N ALA A 88 -8.22 -2.65 0.74
CA ALA A 88 -7.65 -1.50 0.05
C ALA A 88 -6.99 -1.85 -1.29
N VAL A 89 -6.44 -3.06 -1.41
CA VAL A 89 -5.75 -3.57 -2.59
C VAL A 89 -6.61 -4.62 -3.27
N ILE A 90 -6.80 -4.46 -4.58
CA ILE A 90 -7.58 -5.35 -5.44
C ILE A 90 -6.66 -6.20 -6.31
N ARG A 91 -5.49 -5.65 -6.69
CA ARG A 91 -4.54 -6.29 -7.59
C ARG A 91 -3.11 -5.89 -7.26
N LEU A 92 -2.16 -6.81 -7.42
CA LEU A 92 -0.73 -6.47 -7.43
C LEU A 92 -0.23 -6.30 -8.87
N SER A 93 0.56 -5.26 -9.09
CA SER A 93 1.34 -5.04 -10.31
C SER A 93 2.81 -5.18 -9.94
N LEU A 94 3.39 -6.34 -10.25
CA LEU A 94 4.78 -6.65 -9.93
C LEU A 94 5.72 -6.00 -10.96
N ILE A 95 6.75 -5.33 -10.48
CA ILE A 95 7.84 -4.78 -11.30
C ILE A 95 9.15 -5.37 -10.80
N GLN A 96 9.89 -6.02 -11.70
CA GLN A 96 11.24 -6.47 -11.38
C GLN A 96 12.21 -5.30 -11.48
N GLY A 97 13.00 -5.09 -10.44
CA GLY A 97 14.02 -4.05 -10.45
C GLY A 97 14.71 -3.94 -9.11
N PRO A 98 15.92 -3.36 -9.08
CA PRO A 98 16.66 -3.16 -7.85
C PRO A 98 15.83 -2.30 -6.88
N LEU A 99 15.76 -2.72 -5.62
CA LEU A 99 15.15 -1.90 -4.58
C LEU A 99 16.07 -0.71 -4.29
N GLU A 100 15.54 0.50 -4.41
CA GLU A 100 16.22 1.67 -3.87
C GLU A 100 16.30 1.48 -2.35
N LYS A 101 17.51 1.26 -1.83
CA LYS A 101 17.73 1.25 -0.39
C LYS A 101 17.40 2.64 0.13
N LEU A 102 16.22 2.81 0.73
CA LEU A 102 15.92 4.00 1.52
C LEU A 102 17.10 4.18 2.50
N PRO A 103 17.72 5.36 2.57
CA PRO A 103 18.75 5.63 3.56
C PRO A 103 18.11 5.35 4.91
N VAL A 104 18.59 4.33 5.62
CA VAL A 104 18.24 4.11 7.01
C VAL A 104 18.62 5.39 7.73
N GLU A 105 17.61 6.14 8.18
CA GLU A 105 17.78 7.37 8.95
C GLU A 105 18.45 6.99 10.28
N LYS A 106 19.79 6.92 10.24
CA LYS A 106 20.62 6.97 11.43
C LYS A 106 20.33 8.31 12.10
N SER A 107 20.28 8.29 13.44
CA SER A 107 20.22 9.44 14.35
C SER A 107 18.84 10.02 14.66
N ARG A 108 18.11 9.32 15.54
CA ARG A 108 17.56 10.05 16.70
C ARG A 108 18.48 9.80 17.89
N SER A 109 19.47 10.67 17.98
CA SER A 109 20.19 11.10 19.17
C SER A 109 19.82 10.38 20.47
N GLU A 110 20.73 9.49 20.86
CA GLU A 110 21.11 9.23 22.24
C GLU A 110 21.46 10.60 22.88
N ARG A 111 20.47 11.28 23.47
CA ARG A 111 20.73 12.38 24.41
C ARG A 111 21.14 11.75 25.73
N SER A 112 22.38 11.32 25.78
CA SER A 112 23.09 11.04 27.02
C SER A 112 24.27 11.99 27.10
N VAL A 113 24.49 12.48 28.32
CA VAL A 113 25.65 13.24 28.80
C VAL A 113 25.58 14.75 28.57
N ASP A 114 25.11 15.45 29.60
CA ASP A 114 25.92 16.52 30.19
C ASP A 114 25.80 16.38 31.72
N SER A 115 26.83 15.75 32.31
CA SER A 115 27.16 15.88 33.73
C SER A 115 28.47 16.67 33.76
N ASP A 116 28.41 17.88 34.31
CA ASP A 116 29.48 18.54 35.06
C ASP A 116 28.83 19.34 36.20
#